data_AF-A0A535A313-F1
#
_entry.id   AF-A0A535A313-F1
#
_cell.length_a   1.000
_cell.length_b   1.000
_cell.length_c   1.000
_cell.angle_alpha   90.00
_cell.angle_beta   90.00
_cell.angle_gamma   90.00
#
_symmetry.space_group_name_H-M   'P 1'
#
loop_
_entity.id
_entity.type
_entity.pdbx_description
1 polymer ?
#
loop_
_entity_poly.entity_id
_entity_poly.type
_entity_poly.pdbx_seq_one_letter_code
_entity_poly.pdbx_strand_id
1 'polypeptide(L)'
;MTLPSGLSAAVDARQERFLAELEALVNIDCGSYTPDGVNQVAAVVAGSLTDLGAVVERIALEPAEGEPRLGDLVVGRLEGGGPRLLLIGHMDTVFEPGTVAQRPFRREGERARGPGVMPWRRSGRWARTHR
;
A
#
# COMPACT_ATOMS: atom_id res chain seq x y z
N MET A 1 -14.20 4.50 20.86
CA MET A 1 -14.57 3.13 20.46
C MET A 1 -13.31 2.28 20.61
N THR A 2 -13.18 1.52 21.69
CA THR A 2 -12.03 0.63 21.93
C THR A 2 -12.15 -0.55 20.98
N LEU A 3 -11.13 -0.77 20.13
CA LEU A 3 -11.06 -2.01 19.37
C LEU A 3 -11.10 -3.18 20.36
N PRO A 4 -11.75 -4.31 20.03
CA PRO A 4 -11.66 -5.52 20.83
C PRO A 4 -10.18 -5.79 21.12
N SER A 5 -9.83 -6.05 22.38
CA SER A 5 -8.42 -6.14 22.84
C SER A 5 -7.58 -7.10 22.00
N GLY A 6 -8.19 -8.18 21.50
CA GLY A 6 -7.54 -9.13 20.58
C GLY A 6 -7.18 -8.54 19.21
N LEU A 7 -7.98 -7.64 18.64
CA LEU A 7 -7.69 -7.01 17.36
C LEU A 7 -6.55 -6.00 17.48
N SER A 8 -6.52 -5.21 18.54
CA SER A 8 -5.42 -4.26 18.79
C SER A 8 -4.10 -5.01 18.92
N ALA A 9 -4.05 -6.07 19.74
CA ALA A 9 -2.84 -6.88 19.92
C ALA A 9 -2.39 -7.54 18.60
N ALA A 10 -3.35 -8.01 17.77
CA ALA A 10 -3.05 -8.59 16.47
C ALA A 10 -2.48 -7.58 15.46
N VAL A 11 -2.95 -6.33 15.49
CA VAL A 11 -2.42 -5.23 14.67
C VAL A 11 -1.02 -4.83 15.15
N ASP A 12 -0.84 -4.66 16.46
CA ASP A 12 0.45 -4.29 17.06
C ASP A 12 1.52 -5.34 16.74
N ALA A 13 1.18 -6.63 16.80
CA ALA A 13 2.09 -7.72 16.45
C ALA A 13 2.51 -7.73 14.96
N ARG A 14 1.74 -7.10 14.08
CA ARG A 14 2.02 -7.01 12.63
C ARG A 14 2.71 -5.70 12.23
N GLN A 15 2.94 -4.80 13.18
CA GLN A 15 3.43 -3.45 12.88
C GLN A 15 4.78 -3.45 12.15
N GLU A 16 5.75 -4.25 12.60
CA GLU A 16 7.07 -4.27 11.95
C GLU A 16 7.02 -4.88 10.54
N ARG A 17 6.18 -5.91 10.33
CA ARG A 17 5.92 -6.44 8.98
C ARG A 17 5.33 -5.37 8.07
N PHE A 18 4.29 -4.67 8.55
CA PHE A 18 3.66 -3.59 7.79
C PHE A 18 4.65 -2.49 7.43
N LEU A 19 5.55 -2.11 8.35
CA LEU A 19 6.56 -1.08 8.08
C LEU A 19 7.62 -1.54 7.07
N ALA A 20 8.02 -2.82 7.09
CA ALA A 20 8.92 -3.38 6.10
C ALA A 20 8.27 -3.44 4.70
N GLU A 21 7.00 -3.83 4.63
CA GLU A 21 6.23 -3.83 3.38
C GLU A 21 6.04 -2.40 2.85
N LEU A 22 5.72 -1.44 3.74
CA LEU A 22 5.62 -0.03 3.38
C LEU A 22 6.96 0.52 2.87
N GLU A 23 8.06 0.21 3.54
CA GLU A 23 9.40 0.62 3.10
C GLU A 23 9.75 0.07 1.71
N ALA A 24 9.43 -1.20 1.44
CA ALA A 24 9.65 -1.82 0.15
C ALA A 24 8.85 -1.12 -0.96
N LEU A 25 7.58 -0.78 -0.69
CA LEU A 25 6.71 -0.09 -1.65
C LEU A 25 7.14 1.36 -1.89
N VAL A 26 7.48 2.10 -0.83
CA VAL A 26 7.80 3.54 -0.88
C VAL A 26 9.11 3.82 -1.60
N ASN A 27 10.03 2.85 -1.60
CA ASN A 27 11.30 2.97 -2.31
C ASN A 27 11.19 2.58 -3.80
N ILE A 28 9.98 2.47 -4.35
CA ILE A 28 9.73 2.33 -5.78
C ILE A 28 9.20 3.66 -6.31
N ASP A 29 9.89 4.25 -7.28
CA ASP A 29 9.33 5.40 -8.02
C ASP A 29 8.16 4.90 -8.89
N CYS A 30 6.93 5.23 -8.50
CA CYS A 30 5.70 4.80 -9.17
C CYS A 30 4.76 5.98 -9.45
N GLY A 31 5.22 7.01 -10.16
CA GLY A 31 4.35 8.09 -10.68
C GLY A 31 3.18 7.57 -11.52
N SER A 32 2.05 8.29 -11.55
CA SER A 32 0.81 7.91 -12.27
C SER A 32 1.02 7.47 -13.73
N TYR A 33 2.00 8.07 -14.43
CA TYR A 33 2.31 7.78 -15.83
C TYR A 33 3.62 7.01 -16.01
N THR A 34 4.05 6.28 -14.97
CA THR A 34 5.27 5.46 -14.96
C THR A 34 4.89 3.97 -14.87
N PRO A 35 4.41 3.37 -15.99
CA PRO A 35 3.84 2.02 -15.96
C PRO A 35 4.81 0.97 -15.41
N ASP A 36 6.12 1.11 -15.66
CA ASP A 36 7.13 0.19 -15.15
C ASP A 36 7.25 0.24 -13.62
N GLY A 37 7.19 1.43 -13.02
CA GLY A 37 7.21 1.62 -11.58
C GLY A 37 5.94 1.11 -10.92
N VAL A 38 4.78 1.45 -11.50
CA VAL A 38 3.47 0.93 -11.06
C VAL A 38 3.43 -0.59 -11.17
N ASN A 39 4.02 -1.19 -12.20
CA ASN A 39 4.04 -2.64 -12.39
C ASN A 39 4.97 -3.39 -11.43
N GLN A 40 5.99 -2.73 -10.90
CA GLN A 40 6.79 -3.25 -9.78
C GLN A 40 5.96 -3.28 -8.49
N VAL A 41 5.25 -2.19 -8.18
CA VAL A 41 4.31 -2.14 -7.03
C VAL A 41 3.22 -3.20 -7.20
N ALA A 42 2.66 -3.36 -8.40
CA ALA A 42 1.66 -4.37 -8.71
C ALA A 42 2.16 -5.79 -8.44
N ALA A 43 3.44 -6.08 -8.72
CA ALA A 43 4.03 -7.38 -8.41
C ALA A 43 4.09 -7.64 -6.89
N VAL A 44 4.48 -6.64 -6.10
CA VAL A 44 4.53 -6.73 -4.63
C VAL A 44 3.14 -6.92 -4.04
N VAL A 45 2.15 -6.16 -4.51
CA VAL A 45 0.75 -6.26 -4.07
C VAL A 45 0.16 -7.62 -4.44
N ALA A 46 0.37 -8.09 -5.67
CA ALA A 46 -0.09 -9.40 -6.12
C ALA A 46 0.51 -10.54 -5.29
N GLY A 47 1.81 -10.48 -4.99
CA GLY A 47 2.46 -11.43 -4.08
C GLY A 47 1.85 -11.41 -2.69
N SER A 48 1.68 -10.22 -2.10
CA SER A 48 1.08 -10.06 -0.77
C SER A 48 -0.34 -10.60 -0.68
N LEU A 49 -1.17 -10.39 -1.71
CA LEU A 49 -2.52 -10.95 -1.79
C LEU A 49 -2.50 -12.47 -1.94
N THR A 50 -1.57 -13.01 -2.73
CA THR A 50 -1.38 -14.46 -2.88
C THR A 50 -0.99 -15.10 -1.55
N ASP A 51 -0.08 -14.50 -0.80
CA ASP A 51 0.34 -14.97 0.53
C ASP A 51 -0.80 -14.96 1.56
N LEU A 52 -1.79 -14.08 1.37
CA LEU A 52 -3.02 -14.05 2.17
C LEU A 52 -4.05 -15.11 1.73
N GLY A 53 -3.77 -15.89 0.69
CA GLY A 53 -4.64 -16.92 0.15
C GLY A 53 -5.65 -16.41 -0.88
N ALA A 54 -5.45 -15.21 -1.44
CA ALA A 54 -6.33 -14.69 -2.48
C ALA A 54 -6.06 -15.37 -3.82
N VAL A 55 -7.12 -15.56 -4.62
CA VAL A 55 -6.98 -15.78 -6.06
C VAL A 55 -6.70 -14.42 -6.70
N VAL A 56 -5.52 -14.28 -7.30
CA VAL A 56 -5.03 -13.02 -7.84
C VAL A 56 -5.05 -13.03 -9.37
N GLU A 57 -5.57 -11.95 -9.94
CA GLU A 57 -5.57 -11.66 -11.36
C GLU A 57 -4.81 -10.34 -11.60
N ARG A 58 -3.93 -10.33 -12.60
CA ARG A 58 -3.29 -9.12 -13.12
C ARG A 58 -3.86 -8.80 -14.49
N ILE A 59 -4.41 -7.60 -14.65
CA ILE A 59 -5.06 -7.16 -15.88
C ILE A 59 -4.22 -6.04 -16.47
N ALA A 60 -3.62 -6.29 -17.63
CA ALA A 60 -2.94 -5.26 -18.40
C ALA A 60 -3.97 -4.28 -18.96
N LEU A 61 -3.71 -2.98 -18.79
CA LEU A 61 -4.56 -1.94 -19.37
C LEU A 61 -4.05 -1.60 -20.76
N GLU A 62 -4.87 -1.90 -21.78
CA GLU A 62 -4.61 -1.51 -23.15
C GLU A 62 -5.04 -0.04 -23.35
N PRO A 63 -4.12 0.88 -23.69
CA PRO A 63 -4.47 2.28 -23.89
C PRO A 63 -5.32 2.46 -25.14
N ALA A 64 -6.29 3.38 -25.10
CA ALA A 64 -6.97 3.83 -26.30
C ALA A 64 -6.01 4.64 -27.20
N GLU A 65 -6.39 4.84 -28.47
CA GLU A 65 -5.59 5.62 -29.41
C GLU A 65 -5.35 7.05 -28.87
N GLY A 66 -4.09 7.41 -28.68
CA GLY A 66 -3.67 8.71 -28.14
C GLY A 66 -3.58 8.79 -26.61
N GLU A 67 -3.91 7.72 -25.86
CA GLU A 67 -3.79 7.69 -24.41
C GLU A 67 -2.44 7.15 -23.92
N PRO A 68 -1.92 7.64 -22.78
CA PRO A 68 -0.69 7.10 -22.20
C PRO A 68 -0.93 5.68 -21.67
N ARG A 69 0.08 4.82 -21.80
CA ARG A 69 0.09 3.52 -21.14
C ARG A 69 0.10 3.71 -19.62
N LEU A 70 -0.78 2.99 -18.93
CA LEU A 70 -0.84 2.94 -17.47
C LEU A 70 -0.32 1.61 -16.94
N GLY A 71 -0.08 1.54 -15.63
CA GLY A 71 0.26 0.29 -14.97
C GLY A 71 -0.94 -0.68 -14.90
N ASP A 72 -0.65 -1.93 -14.59
CA ASP A 72 -1.63 -3.01 -14.52
C ASP A 72 -2.57 -2.84 -13.32
N LEU A 73 -3.80 -3.37 -13.45
CA LEU A 73 -4.72 -3.55 -12.35
C LEU A 73 -4.47 -4.90 -11.65
N VAL A 74 -4.49 -4.91 -10.32
CA VAL A 74 -4.43 -6.13 -9.50
C VAL A 74 -5.78 -6.38 -8.84
N VAL A 75 -6.37 -7.57 -9.07
CA VAL A 75 -7.62 -8.00 -8.43
C VAL A 75 -7.34 -9.23 -7.58
N GLY A 76 -7.51 -9.11 -6.26
CA GLY A 76 -7.48 -10.24 -5.34
C GLY A 76 -8.88 -10.62 -4.87
N ARG A 77 -9.20 -11.92 -4.87
CA ARG A 77 -10.47 -12.45 -4.36
C ARG A 77 -10.20 -13.43 -3.23
N LEU A 78 -10.84 -13.20 -2.08
CA LEU A 78 -10.83 -14.08 -0.92
C LEU A 78 -12.26 -14.59 -0.70
N GLU A 79 -12.44 -15.91 -0.69
CA GLU A 79 -13.73 -16.54 -0.47
C GLU A 79 -14.05 -16.62 1.04
N GLY A 80 -15.33 -16.46 1.38
CA GLY A 80 -15.80 -16.52 2.76
C GLY A 80 -17.32 -16.64 2.85
N GLY A 81 -17.84 -17.01 4.02
CA GLY A 81 -19.27 -17.28 4.23
C GLY A 81 -20.15 -16.06 4.54
N GLY A 82 -19.64 -14.83 4.33
CA GLY A 82 -20.27 -13.59 4.76
C GLY A 82 -20.74 -12.68 3.62
N PRO A 83 -21.10 -11.41 3.93
CA PRO A 83 -21.40 -10.40 2.92
C PRO A 83 -20.20 -10.14 2.01
N ARG A 84 -20.46 -9.76 0.76
CA ARG A 84 -19.41 -9.37 -0.18
C ARG A 84 -18.92 -7.96 0.16
N LEU A 85 -17.60 -7.81 0.30
CA LEU A 85 -16.92 -6.54 0.53
C LEU A 85 -16.01 -6.22 -0.65
N LEU A 86 -15.91 -4.94 -1.00
CA LEU A 86 -14.97 -4.44 -2.01
C LEU A 86 -14.03 -3.43 -1.34
N LEU A 87 -12.72 -3.72 -1.41
CA LEU A 87 -11.66 -2.82 -0.99
C LEU A 87 -10.97 -2.29 -2.25
N ILE A 88 -10.84 -0.97 -2.36
CA ILE A 88 -10.22 -0.30 -3.52
C ILE A 88 -9.08 0.58 -3.03
N GLY A 89 -7.95 0.52 -3.73
CA GLY A 89 -6.81 1.41 -3.56
C GLY A 89 -6.13 1.63 -4.90
N HIS A 90 -5.25 2.63 -4.97
CA HIS A 90 -4.40 2.90 -6.12
C HIS A 90 -2.92 2.66 -5.74
N MET A 91 -2.10 2.31 -6.72
CA MET A 91 -0.70 1.88 -6.52
C MET A 91 0.31 2.97 -6.91
N ASP A 92 -0.13 3.92 -7.71
CA ASP A 92 0.67 5.03 -8.20
C ASP A 92 0.74 6.18 -7.19
N THR A 93 1.68 7.07 -7.42
CA THR A 93 1.84 8.31 -6.67
C THR A 93 1.88 9.51 -7.61
N VAL A 94 1.76 10.70 -7.03
CA VAL A 94 1.91 11.96 -7.77
C VAL A 94 3.37 12.37 -8.00
N PHE A 95 4.33 11.52 -7.64
CA PHE A 95 5.75 11.86 -7.65
C PHE A 95 6.45 11.38 -8.92
N GLU A 96 7.34 12.22 -9.45
CA GLU A 96 8.13 11.91 -10.64
C GLU A 96 9.26 10.92 -10.35
N PRO A 97 9.76 10.19 -11.38
CA PRO A 97 10.96 9.38 -11.27
C PRO A 97 12.14 10.12 -10.64
N GLY A 98 12.90 9.43 -9.78
CA GLY A 98 14.03 10.00 -9.05
C GLY A 98 13.65 10.71 -7.75
N THR A 99 12.36 10.75 -7.37
CA THR A 99 11.93 11.32 -6.09
C THR A 99 12.40 10.45 -4.92
N VAL A 100 12.35 9.13 -5.06
CA VAL A 100 12.86 8.20 -4.04
C VAL A 100 14.34 8.46 -3.75
N ALA A 101 15.17 8.72 -4.75
CA ALA A 101 16.59 9.02 -4.55
C ALA A 101 16.80 10.29 -3.70
N GLN A 102 15.92 11.29 -3.83
CA GLN A 102 16.00 12.55 -3.08
C GLN A 102 15.39 12.44 -1.68
N ARG A 103 14.33 11.64 -1.54
CA ARG A 103 13.52 11.52 -0.33
C ARG A 103 13.17 10.05 -0.07
N PRO A 104 14.15 9.17 0.20
CA PRO A 104 13.86 7.76 0.39
C PRO A 104 13.02 7.54 1.64
N PHE A 105 12.48 6.33 1.79
CA PHE A 105 11.80 5.95 3.02
C PHE A 105 12.70 6.19 4.23
N ARG A 106 12.16 6.84 5.27
CA ARG A 106 12.86 7.06 6.54
C ARG A 106 11.91 6.89 7.72
N ARG A 107 12.40 6.22 8.76
CA ARG A 107 11.75 6.13 10.08
C ARG A 107 12.37 7.17 11.02
N GLU A 108 11.52 8.03 11.58
CA GLU A 108 11.89 9.05 12.55
C GLU A 108 11.06 8.86 13.83
N GLY A 109 11.56 8.03 14.75
CA GLY A 109 10.85 7.68 15.98
C GLY A 109 9.52 6.99 15.69
N GLU A 110 8.41 7.64 16.03
CA GLU A 110 7.06 7.10 15.76
C GLU A 110 6.51 7.49 14.38
N ARG A 111 7.30 8.13 13.51
CA ARG A 111 6.88 8.59 12.18
C ARG A 111 7.61 7.86 11.05
N ALA A 112 6.91 7.62 9.95
CA ALA A 112 7.49 7.17 8.69
C ALA A 112 7.28 8.25 7.62
N ARG A 113 8.27 8.46 6.74
CA ARG A 113 8.25 9.45 5.66
C ARG A 113 8.77 8.84 4.36
N GLY A 114 8.26 9.34 3.24
CA GLY A 114 8.69 9.02 1.88
C GLY A 114 7.59 9.33 0.86
N PRO A 115 7.88 9.29 -0.45
CA PRO A 115 6.90 9.38 -1.52
C PRO A 115 5.76 8.38 -1.33
N GLY A 116 4.52 8.80 -1.54
CA GLY A 116 3.33 7.96 -1.34
C GLY A 116 2.96 7.70 0.13
N VAL A 117 3.79 8.07 1.10
CA VAL A 117 3.46 7.95 2.54
C VAL A 117 2.73 9.21 3.00
N MET A 118 1.42 9.09 3.25
CA MET A 118 0.72 10.05 4.11
C MET A 118 1.38 10.06 5.49
N PRO A 119 1.58 11.22 6.16
CA PRO A 119 2.29 11.30 7.45
C PRO A 119 1.78 10.27 8.45
N TRP A 120 2.47 9.14 8.54
CA TRP A 120 2.04 8.03 9.39
C TRP A 120 2.65 8.20 10.77
N ARG A 121 1.84 8.03 11.81
CA ARG A 121 2.27 8.06 13.21
C ARG A 121 1.82 6.77 13.88
N ARG A 122 2.71 6.13 14.64
CA ARG A 122 2.35 4.98 15.50
C ARG A 122 1.14 5.34 16.36
N SER A 123 0.09 4.52 16.30
CA SER A 123 -1.18 4.71 17.02
C SER A 123 -1.06 4.38 18.51
N GLY A 124 -0.11 4.98 19.23
CA GLY A 124 0.03 4.83 20.68
C GLY A 124 -0.60 5.95 21.53
N ARG A 125 -1.13 7.01 20.90
CA ARG A 125 -1.46 8.25 21.63
C ARG A 125 -2.68 9.02 21.11
N TRP A 126 -3.60 8.38 20.38
CA TRP A 126 -4.87 9.01 20.00
C TRP A 126 -5.87 9.09 21.16
N ALA A 127 -5.74 8.25 22.20
CA ALA A 127 -6.72 8.11 23.26
C ALA A 127 -6.60 9.10 24.45
N ARG A 128 -5.69 10.09 24.44
CA ARG A 128 -5.46 10.95 25.62
C ARG A 128 -5.41 12.47 25.40
N THR A 129 -5.65 12.98 24.19
CA THR A 129 -5.51 14.43 23.91
C THR A 129 -6.82 15.17 23.64
N HIS A 130 -7.92 14.72 24.25
CA HIS A 130 -9.13 15.53 24.40
C HIS A 130 -9.58 15.52 25.85
N ARG A 131 -8.96 16.38 26.66
CA ARG A 131 -9.55 17.00 27.86
C ARG A 131 -9.37 18.50 27.72
#